data_AF-A0A9D5MCV1-F1
#
_entry.id   AF-A0A9D5MCV1-F1
#
_cell.length_a   1.000
_cell.length_b   1.000
_cell.length_c   1.000
_cell.angle_alpha   90.00
_cell.angle_beta   90.00
_cell.angle_gamma   90.00
#
_symmetry.space_group_name_H-M   'P 1'
#
loop_
_entity.id
_entity.type
_entity.pdbx_description
1 polymer ?
#
loop_
_entity_poly.entity_id
_entity_poly.type
_entity_poly.pdbx_seq_one_letter_code
_entity_poly.pdbx_strand_id
1 'polypeptide(L)'
;MSSEFLGVDNNWNGNYGHYQNDRIDEIIAAIPLTSDEEELKALYTEATEIYLTEVPSFSLMYRPEQFHAVNESVWTGYPEMGDGDNIPPSNCTDGYGIAALYNLELVG
;
A
#
# COMPACT_ATOMS: atom_id res chain seq x y z
N MET A 1 11.75 -7.43 -4.06
CA MET A 1 12.19 -8.45 -5.03
C MET A 1 13.23 -7.90 -6.00
N SER A 2 13.09 -6.65 -6.50
CA SER A 2 14.08 -6.02 -7.40
C SER A 2 15.53 -6.12 -6.91
N SER A 3 16.42 -6.60 -7.77
CA SER A 3 17.86 -6.71 -7.49
C SER A 3 18.59 -5.36 -7.53
N GLU A 4 17.94 -4.29 -7.98
CA GLU A 4 18.54 -2.94 -8.01
C GLU A 4 18.96 -2.41 -6.63
N PHE A 5 18.35 -2.96 -5.57
CA PHE A 5 18.63 -2.57 -4.18
C PHE A 5 19.80 -3.34 -3.56
N LEU A 6 20.39 -4.31 -4.27
CA LEU A 6 21.52 -5.08 -3.78
C LEU A 6 22.78 -4.19 -3.68
N GLY A 7 23.44 -4.21 -2.52
CA GLY A 7 24.67 -3.45 -2.31
C GLY A 7 24.48 -1.94 -2.15
N VAL A 8 23.24 -1.46 -1.99
CA VAL A 8 22.97 -0.05 -1.66
C VAL A 8 23.29 0.19 -0.18
N ASP A 9 24.33 0.98 0.10
CA ASP A 9 24.87 1.25 1.44
C ASP A 9 23.82 1.74 2.47
N ASN A 10 22.79 2.45 2.00
CA ASN A 10 21.71 2.99 2.82
C ASN A 10 20.33 2.68 2.19
N ASN A 11 19.99 1.39 2.13
CA ASN A 11 18.75 0.91 1.53
C ASN A 11 17.53 1.12 2.46
N TRP A 12 16.58 1.97 2.03
CA TRP A 12 15.28 2.21 2.68
C TRP A 12 14.09 1.84 1.78
N ASN A 13 14.36 1.21 0.63
CA ASN A 13 13.37 1.05 -0.44
C ASN A 13 12.83 -0.38 -0.53
N GLY A 14 13.61 -1.40 -0.19
CA GLY A 14 13.12 -2.78 -0.13
C GLY A 14 14.18 -3.84 -0.45
N ASN A 15 13.72 -5.09 -0.64
CA ASN A 15 14.58 -6.26 -0.88
C ASN A 15 15.70 -6.44 0.17
N TYR A 16 15.37 -6.24 1.45
CA TYR A 16 16.33 -6.30 2.56
C TYR A 16 16.99 -7.69 2.74
N GLY A 17 16.34 -8.74 2.24
CA GLY A 17 16.87 -10.12 2.25
C GLY A 17 17.86 -10.42 1.14
N HIS A 18 18.16 -9.45 0.27
CA HIS A 18 19.08 -9.59 -0.86
C HIS A 18 18.71 -10.72 -1.85
N TYR A 19 17.41 -10.90 -2.09
CA TYR A 19 16.92 -11.84 -3.09
C TYR A 19 17.28 -11.37 -4.51
N GLN A 20 17.59 -12.30 -5.40
CA GLN A 20 17.89 -12.02 -6.80
C GLN A 20 17.25 -13.07 -7.70
N ASN A 21 16.57 -12.62 -8.75
CA ASN A 21 16.01 -13.48 -9.79
C ASN A 21 15.88 -12.64 -11.07
N ASP A 22 16.63 -13.01 -12.12
CA ASP A 22 16.69 -12.22 -13.36
C ASP A 22 15.31 -12.05 -14.01
N ARG A 23 14.44 -13.05 -13.91
CA ARG A 23 13.08 -12.96 -14.45
C ARG A 23 12.21 -11.98 -13.67
N ILE A 24 12.37 -11.89 -12.35
CA ILE A 24 11.65 -10.89 -11.55
C ILE A 24 12.07 -9.47 -11.90
N ASP A 25 13.35 -9.26 -12.22
CA ASP A 25 13.86 -7.96 -12.62
C ASP A 25 13.27 -7.52 -13.97
N GLU A 26 13.17 -8.45 -14.94
CA GLU A 26 12.48 -8.21 -16.21
C GLU A 26 11.00 -7.84 -16.01
N ILE A 27 10.28 -8.59 -15.16
CA ILE A 27 8.86 -8.35 -14.88
C ILE A 27 8.66 -6.99 -14.21
N ILE A 28 9.46 -6.66 -13.18
CA ILE A 28 9.37 -5.39 -12.45
C ILE A 28 9.64 -4.21 -13.39
N ALA A 29 10.59 -4.34 -14.32
CA ALA A 29 10.86 -3.31 -15.32
C ALA A 29 9.73 -3.13 -16.35
N ALA A 30 9.00 -4.20 -16.68
CA ALA A 30 7.92 -4.17 -17.67
C ALA A 30 6.62 -3.56 -17.13
N ILE A 31 6.21 -3.93 -15.91
CA ILE A 31 4.94 -3.52 -15.27
C ILE A 31 4.60 -2.01 -15.42
N PRO A 32 5.50 -1.04 -15.15
CA PRO A 32 5.17 0.38 -15.27
C PRO A 32 4.99 0.87 -16.71
N LEU A 33 5.44 0.09 -17.71
CA LEU A 33 5.33 0.42 -19.13
C LEU A 33 4.14 -0.29 -19.80
N THR A 34 3.59 -1.32 -19.16
CA THR A 34 2.45 -2.09 -19.67
C THR A 34 1.13 -1.40 -19.34
N SER A 35 0.41 -0.96 -20.38
CA SER A 35 -0.93 -0.37 -20.25
C SER A 35 -2.07 -1.34 -20.55
N ASP A 36 -1.78 -2.47 -21.21
CA ASP A 36 -2.78 -3.51 -21.49
C ASP A 36 -3.10 -4.28 -20.20
N GLU A 37 -4.40 -4.38 -19.88
CA GLU A 37 -4.84 -4.98 -18.62
C GLU A 37 -4.60 -6.49 -18.55
N GLU A 38 -4.75 -7.20 -19.67
CA GLU A 38 -4.54 -8.65 -19.71
C GLU A 38 -3.06 -9.00 -19.58
N GLU A 39 -2.19 -8.26 -20.28
CA GLU A 39 -0.74 -8.38 -20.17
C GLU A 39 -0.26 -8.02 -18.75
N LEU A 40 -0.78 -6.94 -18.17
CA LEU A 40 -0.43 -6.53 -16.81
C LEU A 40 -0.80 -7.60 -15.78
N LYS A 41 -2.00 -8.20 -15.91
CA LYS A 41 -2.41 -9.32 -15.06
C LYS A 41 -1.47 -10.52 -15.22
N ALA A 42 -1.10 -10.88 -16.45
CA ALA A 42 -0.18 -11.99 -16.70
C ALA A 42 1.19 -11.76 -16.03
N LEU A 43 1.74 -10.55 -16.13
CA LEU A 43 3.00 -10.18 -15.46
C LEU A 43 2.90 -10.29 -13.93
N TYR A 44 1.83 -9.77 -13.31
CA TYR A 44 1.62 -9.90 -11.87
C TYR A 44 1.38 -11.35 -11.42
N THR A 45 0.70 -12.16 -12.25
CA THR A 45 0.50 -13.58 -11.98
C THR A 45 1.84 -14.31 -11.94
N GLU A 46 2.68 -14.14 -12.96
CA GLU A 46 4.00 -14.76 -13.01
C GLU A 46 4.89 -14.32 -11.83
N ALA A 47 4.91 -13.02 -11.52
CA ALA A 47 5.65 -12.51 -10.35
C ALA A 47 5.15 -13.12 -9.03
N THR A 48 3.84 -13.35 -8.91
CA THR A 48 3.24 -13.97 -7.72
C THR A 48 3.58 -15.46 -7.63
N GLU A 49 3.58 -16.18 -8.75
CA GLU A 49 4.02 -17.57 -8.80
C GLU A 49 5.48 -17.72 -8.33
N ILE A 50 6.37 -16.86 -8.81
CA ILE A 50 7.77 -16.79 -8.35
C ILE A 50 7.84 -16.50 -6.85
N TYR A 51 7.11 -15.48 -6.37
CA TYR A 51 7.07 -15.13 -4.95
C TYR A 51 6.61 -16.30 -4.07
N LEU A 52 5.55 -17.01 -4.47
CA LEU A 52 4.99 -18.13 -3.70
C LEU A 52 5.87 -19.39 -3.75
N THR A 53 6.70 -19.52 -4.79
CA THR A 53 7.62 -20.65 -4.96
C THR A 53 8.92 -20.44 -4.19
N GLU A 54 9.51 -19.24 -4.31
CA GLU A 54 10.85 -18.94 -3.77
C GLU A 54 10.81 -18.21 -2.42
N VAL A 55 9.65 -17.65 -2.04
CA VAL A 55 9.36 -17.05 -0.73
C VAL A 55 10.48 -16.10 -0.24
N PRO A 56 10.83 -15.06 -1.02
CA PRO A 56 11.87 -14.09 -0.63
C PRO A 56 11.48 -13.26 0.59
N SER A 57 10.18 -13.19 0.88
CA SER A 57 9.60 -12.71 2.12
C SER A 57 8.30 -13.46 2.40
N PHE A 58 7.76 -13.35 3.61
CA PHE A 58 6.50 -13.98 4.00
C PHE A 58 5.55 -12.95 4.59
N SER A 59 4.37 -12.81 3.98
CA SER A 59 3.33 -11.87 4.43
C SER A 59 2.40 -12.56 5.43
N LEU A 60 2.38 -12.06 6.67
CA LEU A 60 1.60 -12.66 7.77
C LEU A 60 0.14 -12.19 7.81
N MET A 61 -0.06 -10.87 7.68
CA MET A 61 -1.37 -10.24 7.78
C MET A 61 -1.33 -8.86 7.13
N TYR A 62 -2.50 -8.36 6.72
CA TYR A 62 -2.69 -6.93 6.47
C TYR A 62 -2.80 -6.22 7.83
N ARG A 63 -1.76 -5.49 8.20
CA ARG A 63 -1.79 -4.60 9.36
C ARG A 63 -2.50 -3.31 8.96
N PRO A 64 -3.37 -2.73 9.82
CA PRO A 64 -3.91 -1.40 9.58
C PRO A 64 -2.78 -0.39 9.36
N GLU A 65 -2.88 0.41 8.30
CA GLU A 65 -1.96 1.52 8.05
C GLU A 65 -1.98 2.50 9.23
N GLN A 66 -3.19 2.78 9.74
CA GLN A 66 -3.43 3.60 10.91
C GLN A 66 -4.49 2.95 11.81
N PHE A 67 -4.42 3.23 13.11
CA PHE A 67 -5.50 2.91 14.04
C PHE A 67 -6.41 4.13 14.16
N HIS A 68 -7.64 4.01 13.69
CA HIS A 68 -8.62 5.08 13.78
C HIS A 68 -9.33 5.04 15.13
N ALA A 69 -9.04 6.03 15.97
CA ALA A 69 -9.71 6.25 17.24
C ALA A 69 -9.79 7.76 17.47
N VAL A 70 -10.98 8.27 17.76
CA VAL A 70 -11.24 9.70 17.84
C VAL A 70 -11.83 10.07 19.20
N ASN A 71 -11.70 11.34 19.57
CA ASN A 71 -12.33 11.90 20.75
C ASN A 71 -13.33 12.96 20.31
N GLU A 72 -14.61 12.72 20.56
CA GLU A 72 -15.67 13.63 20.16
C GLU A 72 -16.14 14.58 21.26
N SER A 73 -15.27 14.93 22.22
CA SER A 73 -15.64 15.91 23.25
C SER A 73 -15.60 17.38 22.76
N VAL A 74 -14.93 17.64 21.64
CA VAL A 74 -14.77 18.98 21.06
C VAL A 74 -15.20 19.01 19.60
N TRP A 75 -14.86 17.98 18.82
CA TRP A 75 -15.18 17.87 17.40
C TRP A 75 -15.88 16.55 17.12
N THR A 76 -16.93 16.56 16.31
CA THR A 76 -17.63 15.35 15.85
C THR A 76 -17.68 15.31 14.31
N GLY A 77 -18.24 14.24 13.75
CA GLY A 77 -18.34 14.06 12.29
C GLY A 77 -17.10 13.42 11.68
N TYR A 78 -16.32 12.68 12.48
CA TYR A 78 -15.22 11.89 11.94
C TYR A 78 -15.74 10.78 11.03
N PRO A 79 -15.03 10.45 9.93
CA PRO A 79 -15.45 9.41 9.01
C PRO A 79 -15.43 8.03 9.66
N GLU A 80 -16.46 7.24 9.38
CA GLU A 80 -16.60 5.87 9.89
C GLU A 80 -17.17 4.93 8.81
N MET A 81 -16.98 3.63 9.03
CA MET A 81 -17.55 2.64 8.11
C MET A 81 -19.08 2.73 8.10
N GLY A 82 -19.63 3.10 6.95
CA GLY A 82 -21.08 3.17 6.74
C GLY A 82 -21.70 4.56 6.94
N ASP A 83 -20.89 5.61 7.08
CA ASP A 83 -21.34 7.00 7.15
C ASP A 83 -21.96 7.53 5.84
N GLY A 84 -21.63 6.92 4.71
CA GLY A 84 -22.13 7.28 3.38
C GLY A 84 -21.25 8.31 2.64
N ASP A 85 -20.21 8.85 3.28
CA ASP A 85 -19.31 9.85 2.71
C ASP A 85 -18.17 9.21 1.90
N ASN A 86 -17.93 7.92 2.12
CA ASN A 86 -16.85 7.14 1.50
C ASN A 86 -15.46 7.78 1.74
N ILE A 87 -15.34 8.56 2.81
CA ILE A 87 -14.07 9.15 3.26
C ILE A 87 -13.36 8.09 4.12
N PRO A 88 -12.08 7.79 3.88
CA PRO A 88 -11.35 6.80 4.67
C PRO A 88 -11.22 7.22 6.14
N PRO A 89 -11.53 6.33 7.12
CA PRO A 89 -11.32 6.57 8.54
C PRO A 89 -9.82 6.59 8.88
N SER A 90 -9.18 7.72 8.59
CA SER A 90 -7.74 7.97 8.72
C SER A 90 -7.48 9.14 9.68
N ASN A 91 -6.25 9.64 9.76
CA ASN A 91 -5.82 10.77 10.58
C ASN A 91 -6.21 12.16 10.04
N CYS A 92 -7.04 12.23 8.99
CA CYS A 92 -7.51 13.47 8.35
C CYS A 92 -6.41 14.31 7.67
N THR A 93 -5.23 13.76 7.38
CA THR A 93 -4.13 14.52 6.74
C THR A 93 -3.65 13.95 5.41
N ASP A 94 -3.90 12.67 5.15
CA ASP A 94 -3.30 11.93 4.03
C ASP A 94 -4.35 11.47 3.00
N GLY A 95 -3.96 11.47 1.73
CA GLY A 95 -4.80 11.00 0.61
C GLY A 95 -6.17 11.69 0.57
N TYR A 96 -7.23 10.90 0.30
CA TYR A 96 -8.61 11.40 0.35
C TYR A 96 -9.11 11.65 1.78
N GLY A 97 -8.41 11.18 2.80
CA GLY A 97 -8.74 11.40 4.21
C GLY A 97 -8.80 12.89 4.61
N ILE A 98 -8.10 13.77 3.88
CA ILE A 98 -8.16 15.22 4.07
C ILE A 98 -9.60 15.77 3.97
N ALA A 99 -10.48 15.09 3.21
CA ALA A 99 -11.87 15.50 3.04
C ALA A 99 -12.67 15.47 4.35
N ALA A 100 -12.26 14.64 5.33
CA ALA A 100 -12.88 14.57 6.65
C ALA A 100 -12.95 15.95 7.32
N LEU A 101 -11.95 16.80 7.13
CA LEU A 101 -11.87 18.13 7.73
C LEU A 101 -13.02 19.06 7.29
N TYR A 102 -13.67 18.79 6.16
CA TYR A 102 -14.83 19.55 5.70
C TYR A 102 -16.14 19.12 6.37
N ASN A 103 -16.16 17.95 7.01
CA ASN A 103 -17.33 17.38 7.67
C ASN A 103 -17.25 17.50 9.21
N LEU A 104 -16.09 17.90 9.75
CA LEU A 104 -15.94 18.07 11.20
C LEU A 104 -16.74 19.26 11.72
N GLU A 105 -17.48 19.04 12.79
CA GLU A 105 -18.29 20.05 13.46
C GLU A 105 -17.89 20.23 14.92
N LEU A 106 -17.92 21.47 15.43
CA LEU A 106 -17.74 21.73 16.86
C LEU A 106 -18.94 21.18 17.62
N VAL A 107 -18.70 20.45 18.70
CA VAL A 107 -19.74 20.03 19.64
C VAL A 107 -20.26 21.28 20.37
N GLY A 108 -21.57 21.53 20.26
CA GLY A 108 -22.27 22.66 20.88
C GLY A 108 -22.61 22.47 22.36
#